data_AF-A0AA88RDX6-F1
#
_entry.id   AF-A0AA88RDX6-F1
#
_cell.length_a   1.000
_cell.length_b   1.000
_cell.length_c   1.000
_cell.angle_alpha   90.00
_cell.angle_beta   90.00
_cell.angle_gamma   90.00
#
_symmetry.space_group_name_H-M   'P 1'
#
loop_
_entity.id
_entity.type
_entity.pdbx_description
1 polymer ?
#
loop_
_entity_poly.entity_id
_entity_poly.type
_entity_poly.pdbx_seq_one_letter_code
_entity_poly.pdbx_strand_id
1 'polypeptide(L)'
;MNDKVDKLVIFLAKRDGIDKLVKTFQYVSKLVVWHSESAHPNVAHRAKQWEVAAGLSRKAFRSGRFLTGFNALRRSPGSTPTFQLLAVLANAGEMVYFFFDHFLWLSRIGVLDAHLARKMSFISAFGESFGYIFFIISDFIVIREGIKEEHKLLHPTENPKDVTESIGKIRVDRVMRLVAVAANVADLIIGVADIEPNPFCNHAVTLGISGLVSAWAVGSLFLLSCIKSCIHRGAHNPHIDIDYVRKCHECGQPLPESFEPLANEPWTTGILGCAEITESCKFYMWSVLRFLEA
;
A
#
# COMPACT_ATOMS: atom_id res chain seq x y z
N MET A 1 0.04 11.71 20.82
CA MET A 1 -0.75 10.80 19.96
C MET A 1 -2.05 10.53 20.71
N ASN A 2 -3.17 11.20 20.40
CA ASN A 2 -4.37 11.00 21.25
C ASN A 2 -5.72 11.53 20.75
N ASP A 3 -5.85 12.09 19.54
CA ASP A 3 -7.18 12.50 19.08
C ASP A 3 -7.87 11.43 18.21
N LYS A 4 -9.16 11.65 17.95
CA LYS A 4 -9.99 10.74 17.17
C LYS A 4 -9.48 10.57 15.73
N VAL A 5 -8.85 11.60 15.17
CA VAL A 5 -8.31 11.57 13.81
C VAL A 5 -7.08 10.65 13.75
N ASP A 6 -6.17 10.73 14.71
CA ASP A 6 -5.02 9.82 14.78
C ASP A 6 -5.47 8.35 14.83
N LYS A 7 -6.45 8.03 15.69
CA LYS A 7 -6.98 6.67 15.83
C LYS A 7 -7.61 6.17 14.53
N LEU A 8 -8.35 7.04 13.84
CA LEU A 8 -8.94 6.71 12.56
C LEU A 8 -7.89 6.49 11.47
N VAL A 9 -6.83 7.31 11.41
CA VAL A 9 -5.73 7.14 10.46
C VAL A 9 -4.99 5.81 10.69
N ILE A 10 -4.74 5.44 11.95
CA ILE A 10 -4.13 4.15 12.29
C ILE A 10 -5.02 2.99 11.82
N PHE A 11 -6.34 3.08 12.03
CA PHE A 11 -7.28 2.08 11.53
C PHE A 11 -7.27 1.99 10.00
N LEU A 12 -7.25 3.12 9.31
CA LEU A 12 -7.18 3.17 7.84
C LEU A 12 -5.88 2.57 7.31
N ALA A 13 -4.75 2.77 7.99
CA ALA A 13 -3.47 2.18 7.62
C ALA A 13 -3.51 0.63 7.62
N LYS A 14 -4.28 0.01 8.51
CA LYS A 14 -4.45 -1.46 8.51
C LYS A 14 -5.14 -1.99 7.25
N ARG A 15 -6.00 -1.18 6.62
CA ARG A 15 -6.73 -1.54 5.39
C ARG A 15 -5.88 -1.36 4.13
N ASP A 16 -4.74 -0.67 4.22
CA ASP A 16 -3.84 -0.43 3.08
C ASP A 16 -3.27 -1.73 2.51
N GLY A 17 -2.96 -2.72 3.37
CA GLY A 17 -2.51 -4.04 2.93
C GLY A 17 -3.54 -4.78 2.08
N ILE A 18 -4.82 -4.66 2.45
CA ILE A 18 -5.93 -5.26 1.69
C ILE A 18 -6.05 -4.59 0.31
N ASP A 19 -5.99 -3.26 0.26
CA ASP A 19 -6.03 -2.54 -1.02
C ASP A 19 -4.90 -2.97 -1.96
N LYS A 20 -3.67 -3.12 -1.46
CA LYS A 20 -2.51 -3.60 -2.25
C LYS A 20 -2.69 -5.02 -2.78
N LEU A 21 -3.28 -5.90 -1.99
CA LEU A 21 -3.60 -7.27 -2.41
C LEU A 21 -4.67 -7.26 -3.50
N VAL A 22 -5.74 -6.50 -3.32
CA VAL A 22 -6.80 -6.38 -4.34
C VAL A 22 -6.30 -5.64 -5.60
N LYS A 23 -5.33 -4.71 -5.46
CA LYS A 23 -4.59 -4.08 -6.57
C LYS A 23 -3.86 -5.13 -7.39
N THR A 24 -3.22 -6.09 -6.73
CA THR A 24 -2.54 -7.20 -7.41
C THR A 24 -3.55 -8.02 -8.23
N PHE A 25 -4.68 -8.40 -7.65
CA PHE A 25 -5.71 -9.13 -8.39
C PHE A 25 -6.19 -8.37 -9.62
N GLN A 26 -6.51 -7.08 -9.46
CA GLN A 26 -6.95 -6.25 -10.57
C GLN A 26 -5.96 -6.27 -11.74
N TYR A 27 -4.68 -6.01 -11.46
CA TYR A 27 -3.69 -5.83 -12.52
C TYR A 27 -3.15 -7.16 -13.08
N VAL A 28 -3.10 -8.24 -12.29
CA VAL A 28 -2.88 -9.59 -12.83
C VAL A 28 -4.01 -9.97 -13.78
N SER A 29 -5.27 -9.79 -13.37
CA SER A 29 -6.43 -10.09 -14.23
C SER A 29 -6.37 -9.29 -15.53
N LYS A 30 -5.97 -8.02 -15.49
CA LYS A 30 -5.78 -7.21 -16.70
C LYS A 30 -4.74 -7.80 -17.68
N LEU A 31 -3.63 -8.33 -17.17
CA LEU A 31 -2.61 -8.98 -18.01
C LEU A 31 -3.14 -10.31 -18.58
N VAL A 32 -3.91 -11.08 -17.79
CA VAL A 32 -4.57 -12.29 -18.26
C VAL A 32 -5.56 -11.98 -19.38
N VAL A 33 -6.36 -10.91 -19.25
CA VAL A 33 -7.24 -10.45 -20.33
C VAL A 33 -6.43 -10.23 -21.61
N TRP A 34 -5.37 -9.42 -21.54
CA TRP A 34 -4.53 -9.12 -22.71
C TRP A 34 -3.90 -10.37 -23.34
N HIS A 35 -3.45 -11.33 -22.53
CA HIS A 35 -2.83 -12.55 -23.03
C HIS A 35 -3.84 -13.52 -23.66
N SER A 36 -5.03 -13.63 -23.06
CA SER A 36 -6.04 -14.63 -23.45
C SER A 36 -7.08 -14.11 -24.44
N GLU A 37 -7.12 -12.81 -24.74
CA GLU A 37 -8.15 -12.20 -25.61
C GLU A 37 -8.23 -12.86 -26.99
N SER A 38 -7.09 -13.20 -27.59
CA SER A 38 -7.04 -13.81 -28.93
C SER A 38 -7.22 -15.33 -28.95
N ALA A 39 -6.87 -16.02 -27.85
CA ALA A 39 -6.83 -17.48 -27.81
C ALA A 39 -8.02 -18.11 -27.07
N HIS A 40 -8.48 -17.48 -25.98
CA HIS A 40 -9.51 -18.00 -25.09
C HIS A 40 -10.47 -16.89 -24.63
N PRO A 41 -11.44 -16.48 -25.47
CA PRO A 41 -12.35 -15.37 -25.17
C PRO A 41 -13.15 -15.53 -23.87
N ASN A 42 -13.53 -16.76 -23.51
CA ASN A 42 -14.25 -17.05 -22.26
C ASN A 42 -13.38 -16.79 -21.02
N VAL A 43 -12.10 -17.15 -21.08
CA VAL A 43 -11.15 -16.89 -19.99
C VAL A 43 -10.88 -15.39 -19.88
N ALA A 44 -10.70 -14.70 -21.01
CA ALA A 44 -10.56 -13.25 -21.03
C ALA A 44 -11.79 -12.55 -20.44
N HIS A 45 -13.00 -13.03 -20.71
CA HIS A 45 -14.23 -12.48 -20.12
C HIS A 45 -14.26 -12.64 -18.59
N ARG A 46 -13.96 -13.84 -18.07
CA ARG A 46 -13.91 -14.10 -16.62
C ARG A 46 -12.83 -13.26 -15.94
N ALA A 47 -11.65 -13.16 -16.54
CA ALA A 47 -10.57 -12.30 -16.07
C ALA A 47 -11.00 -10.82 -16.06
N LYS A 48 -11.76 -10.37 -17.07
CA LYS A 48 -12.27 -8.99 -17.12
C LYS A 48 -13.26 -8.69 -16.01
N GLN A 49 -14.17 -9.63 -15.70
CA GLN A 49 -15.08 -9.50 -14.56
C GLN A 49 -14.31 -9.36 -13.24
N TRP A 50 -13.25 -10.16 -13.07
CA TRP A 50 -12.41 -10.10 -11.88
C TRP A 50 -11.63 -8.78 -11.79
N GLU A 51 -11.07 -8.29 -12.89
CA GLU A 51 -10.41 -6.96 -12.96
C GLU A 51 -11.36 -5.85 -12.48
N VAL A 52 -12.59 -5.82 -13.01
CA VAL A 52 -13.57 -4.78 -12.68
C VAL A 52 -14.03 -4.88 -11.22
N ALA A 53 -14.33 -6.09 -10.74
CA ALA A 53 -14.76 -6.31 -9.36
C ALA A 53 -13.66 -5.95 -8.34
N ALA A 54 -12.41 -6.32 -8.62
CA ALA A 54 -11.26 -5.92 -7.82
C ALA A 54 -11.08 -4.40 -7.83
N GLY A 55 -11.18 -3.75 -8.99
CA GLY A 55 -11.08 -2.29 -9.11
C GLY A 55 -12.13 -1.52 -8.30
N LEU A 56 -13.39 -2.00 -8.26
CA LEU A 56 -14.44 -1.41 -7.43
C LEU A 56 -14.18 -1.61 -5.93
N SER A 57 -13.80 -2.83 -5.55
CA SER A 57 -13.49 -3.18 -4.15
C SER A 57 -12.37 -2.31 -3.58
N ARG A 58 -11.32 -2.03 -4.36
CA ARG A 58 -10.23 -1.13 -3.96
C ARG A 58 -10.69 0.27 -3.61
N LYS A 59 -11.58 0.85 -4.42
CA LYS A 59 -12.11 2.19 -4.15
C LYS A 59 -12.87 2.21 -2.81
N ALA A 60 -13.65 1.17 -2.53
CA ALA A 60 -14.31 1.01 -1.23
C ALA A 60 -13.30 0.91 -0.07
N PHE A 61 -12.26 0.07 -0.21
CA PHE A 61 -11.25 -0.12 0.85
C PHE A 61 -10.41 1.12 1.14
N ARG A 62 -10.25 2.03 0.17
CA ARG A 62 -9.55 3.30 0.35
C ARG A 62 -10.44 4.41 0.91
N SER A 63 -11.68 4.10 1.26
CA SER A 63 -12.59 5.10 1.82
C SER A 63 -12.04 5.71 3.11
N GLY A 64 -12.07 7.03 3.22
CA GLY A 64 -11.52 7.79 4.36
C GLY A 64 -10.00 8.06 4.29
N ARG A 65 -9.26 7.50 3.32
CA ARG A 65 -7.80 7.64 3.22
C ARG A 65 -7.30 9.07 3.01
N PHE A 66 -8.15 9.98 2.52
CA PHE A 66 -7.82 11.42 2.46
C PHE A 66 -7.46 11.99 3.84
N LEU A 67 -7.92 11.38 4.94
CA LEU A 67 -7.56 11.80 6.30
C LEU A 67 -6.08 11.53 6.64
N THR A 68 -5.42 10.61 5.95
CA THR A 68 -3.99 10.35 6.13
C THR A 68 -3.17 11.57 5.72
N GLY A 69 -3.42 12.12 4.52
CA GLY A 69 -2.78 13.34 4.05
C GLY A 69 -3.09 14.54 4.95
N PHE A 70 -4.35 14.68 5.38
CA PHE A 70 -4.74 15.72 6.33
C PHE A 70 -3.97 15.63 7.66
N ASN A 71 -3.84 14.42 8.21
CA ASN A 71 -3.12 14.21 9.46
C ASN A 71 -1.61 14.43 9.30
N ALA A 72 -1.02 14.07 8.15
CA ALA A 72 0.38 14.34 7.85
C ALA A 72 0.68 15.85 7.88
N LEU A 73 -0.17 16.65 7.23
CA LEU A 73 -0.05 18.12 7.23
C LEU A 73 -0.19 18.73 8.61
N ARG A 74 -1.14 18.22 9.41
CA ARG A 74 -1.37 18.72 10.77
C ARG A 74 -0.21 18.38 11.71
N ARG A 75 0.42 17.22 11.55
CA ARG A 75 1.38 16.69 12.53
C ARG A 75 2.80 17.12 12.28
N SER A 76 3.25 17.17 11.03
CA SER A 76 4.64 17.50 10.71
C SER A 76 4.77 17.84 9.23
N PRO A 77 4.58 19.11 8.83
CA PRO A 77 4.77 19.49 7.44
C PRO A 77 6.21 19.31 6.97
N GLY A 78 7.22 19.22 7.86
CA GLY A 78 8.62 18.97 7.48
C GLY A 78 9.57 19.82 8.31
N SER A 79 10.85 19.48 8.31
CA SER A 79 11.89 20.15 9.11
C SER A 79 12.39 21.45 8.47
N THR A 80 12.39 21.55 7.13
CA THR A 80 12.80 22.75 6.38
C THR A 80 11.62 23.38 5.65
N PRO A 81 11.64 24.70 5.37
CA PRO A 81 10.56 25.38 4.64
C PRO A 81 10.28 24.74 3.27
N THR A 82 11.33 24.27 2.58
CA THR A 82 11.20 23.55 1.31
C THR A 82 10.43 22.24 1.49
N PHE A 83 10.80 21.41 2.47
CA PHE A 83 10.07 20.16 2.74
C PHE A 83 8.65 20.41 3.22
N GLN A 84 8.40 21.49 3.96
CA GLN A 84 7.05 21.92 4.33
C GLN A 84 6.18 22.22 3.12
N LEU A 85 6.69 23.03 2.18
CA LEU A 85 5.97 23.31 0.95
C LEU A 85 5.74 22.05 0.12
N LEU A 86 6.77 21.22 -0.08
CA LEU A 86 6.65 19.98 -0.84
C LEU A 86 5.65 19.02 -0.20
N ALA A 87 5.66 18.86 1.12
CA ALA A 87 4.71 18.03 1.84
C ALA A 87 3.28 18.56 1.71
N VAL A 88 3.07 19.89 1.80
CA VAL A 88 1.77 20.52 1.58
C VAL A 88 1.23 20.18 0.19
N LEU A 89 2.03 20.39 -0.85
CA LEU A 89 1.62 20.14 -2.23
C LEU A 89 1.36 18.65 -2.50
N ALA A 90 2.24 17.77 -2.00
CA ALA A 90 2.13 16.33 -2.18
C ALA A 90 0.87 15.76 -1.50
N ASN A 91 0.68 16.05 -0.21
CA ASN A 91 -0.46 15.54 0.55
C ASN A 91 -1.79 16.20 0.12
N ALA A 92 -1.78 17.46 -0.33
CA ALA A 92 -2.98 18.07 -0.89
C ALA A 92 -3.45 17.33 -2.15
N GLY A 93 -2.53 16.97 -3.05
CA GLY A 93 -2.85 16.14 -4.22
C GLY A 93 -3.45 14.78 -3.86
N GLU A 94 -2.82 14.08 -2.89
CA GLU A 94 -3.31 12.80 -2.38
C GLU A 94 -4.71 12.93 -1.74
N MET A 95 -4.96 14.00 -1.01
CA MET A 95 -6.27 14.29 -0.41
C MET A 95 -7.34 14.50 -1.47
N VAL A 96 -7.06 15.31 -2.50
CA VAL A 96 -7.96 15.55 -3.63
C VAL A 96 -8.31 14.23 -4.32
N TYR A 97 -7.29 13.42 -4.61
CA TYR A 97 -7.48 12.09 -5.18
C TYR A 97 -8.44 11.25 -4.36
N PHE A 98 -8.10 10.96 -3.10
CA PHE A 98 -8.93 10.06 -2.31
C PHE A 98 -10.32 10.60 -2.09
N PHE A 99 -10.49 11.91 -1.92
CA PHE A 99 -11.80 12.51 -1.75
C PHE A 99 -12.68 12.32 -3.00
N PHE A 100 -12.18 12.67 -4.18
CA PHE A 100 -12.95 12.56 -5.42
C PHE A 100 -13.12 11.12 -5.93
N ASP A 101 -12.23 10.21 -5.54
CA ASP A 101 -12.36 8.79 -5.84
C ASP A 101 -13.62 8.16 -5.21
N HIS A 102 -14.12 8.71 -4.10
CA HIS A 102 -15.40 8.26 -3.50
C HIS A 102 -16.57 8.60 -4.41
N PHE A 103 -16.61 9.81 -4.98
CA PHE A 103 -17.69 10.20 -5.87
C PHE A 103 -17.67 9.40 -7.18
N LEU A 104 -16.48 9.12 -7.71
CA LEU A 104 -16.31 8.20 -8.82
C LEU A 104 -16.84 6.80 -8.47
N TRP A 105 -16.48 6.27 -7.31
CA TRP A 105 -16.95 4.97 -6.85
C TRP A 105 -18.47 4.92 -6.69
N LEU A 106 -19.06 5.91 -5.98
CA LEU A 106 -20.51 6.04 -5.78
C LEU A 106 -21.27 6.17 -7.11
N SER A 107 -20.71 6.89 -8.08
CA SER A 107 -21.27 7.01 -9.43
C SER A 107 -21.22 5.67 -10.18
N ARG A 108 -20.14 4.90 -10.06
CA ARG A 108 -20.02 3.58 -10.72
C ARG A 108 -20.94 2.50 -10.14
N ILE A 109 -21.30 2.59 -8.86
CA ILE A 109 -22.25 1.65 -8.24
C ILE A 109 -23.72 2.11 -8.34
N GLY A 110 -23.98 3.26 -8.97
CA GLY A 110 -25.33 3.77 -9.23
C GLY A 110 -25.97 4.57 -8.08
N VAL A 111 -25.20 4.97 -7.06
CA VAL A 111 -25.69 5.84 -5.98
C VAL A 111 -25.73 7.31 -6.43
N LEU A 112 -24.79 7.72 -7.28
CA LEU A 112 -24.75 9.05 -7.90
C LEU A 112 -24.94 8.94 -9.41
N ASP A 113 -25.27 10.06 -10.07
CA ASP A 113 -25.39 10.13 -11.53
C ASP A 113 -24.12 9.63 -12.22
N ALA A 114 -24.29 8.76 -13.22
CA ALA A 114 -23.22 8.16 -14.01
C ALA A 114 -22.41 9.20 -14.80
N HIS A 115 -23.02 10.34 -15.17
CA HIS A 115 -22.31 11.41 -15.87
C HIS A 115 -21.21 12.05 -14.99
N LEU A 116 -21.34 11.94 -13.67
CA LEU A 116 -20.36 12.48 -12.73
C LEU A 116 -19.06 11.66 -12.72
N ALA A 117 -19.11 10.36 -13.04
CA ALA A 117 -17.96 9.47 -13.01
C ALA A 117 -16.78 10.02 -13.81
N ARG A 118 -16.99 10.47 -15.04
CA ARG A 118 -15.89 10.94 -15.91
C ARG A 118 -15.22 12.19 -15.32
N LYS A 119 -16.00 13.16 -14.85
CA LYS A 119 -15.48 14.40 -14.25
C LYS A 119 -14.71 14.10 -12.96
N MET A 120 -15.27 13.25 -12.10
CA MET A 120 -14.63 12.89 -10.83
C MET A 120 -13.37 12.07 -11.03
N SER A 121 -13.35 11.17 -12.02
CA SER A 121 -12.15 10.42 -12.40
C SER A 121 -11.02 11.36 -12.81
N PHE A 122 -11.31 12.36 -13.65
CA PHE A 122 -10.32 13.34 -14.09
C PHE A 122 -9.77 14.17 -12.92
N ILE A 123 -10.65 14.75 -12.09
CA ILE A 123 -10.24 15.59 -10.94
C ILE A 123 -9.39 14.76 -9.97
N SER A 124 -9.82 13.53 -9.70
CA SER A 124 -9.12 12.58 -8.85
C SER A 124 -7.72 12.29 -9.42
N ALA A 125 -7.63 11.84 -10.67
CA ALA A 125 -6.37 11.48 -11.32
C ALA A 125 -5.40 12.67 -11.44
N PHE A 126 -5.92 13.87 -11.73
CA PHE A 126 -5.13 15.10 -11.77
C PHE A 126 -4.53 15.44 -10.41
N GLY A 127 -5.34 15.39 -9.34
CA GLY A 127 -4.88 15.61 -7.97
C GLY A 127 -3.78 14.63 -7.56
N GLU A 128 -3.97 13.34 -7.85
CA GLU A 128 -2.98 12.30 -7.53
C GLU A 128 -1.67 12.52 -8.31
N SER A 129 -1.78 12.78 -9.61
CA SER A 129 -0.63 13.01 -10.49
C SER A 129 0.19 14.22 -10.05
N PHE A 130 -0.49 15.30 -9.64
CA PHE A 130 0.14 16.46 -9.04
C PHE A 130 0.90 16.07 -7.75
N GLY A 131 0.26 15.31 -6.86
CA GLY A 131 0.88 14.83 -5.62
C GLY A 131 2.14 13.99 -5.85
N TYR A 132 2.10 13.06 -6.81
CA TYR A 132 3.24 12.19 -7.15
C TYR A 132 4.48 12.95 -7.59
N ILE A 133 4.31 14.02 -8.38
CA ILE A 133 5.44 14.86 -8.80
C ILE A 133 6.21 15.39 -7.59
N PHE A 134 5.51 15.88 -6.56
CA PHE A 134 6.14 16.41 -5.36
C PHE A 134 6.70 15.31 -4.44
N PHE A 135 6.05 14.14 -4.34
CA PHE A 135 6.63 13.00 -3.64
C PHE A 135 7.95 12.56 -4.27
N ILE A 136 7.99 12.43 -5.61
CA ILE A 136 9.20 12.05 -6.35
C ILE A 136 10.32 13.09 -6.14
N ILE A 137 10.02 14.39 -6.25
CA ILE A 137 10.99 15.46 -5.98
C ILE A 137 11.53 15.35 -4.55
N SER A 138 10.65 15.14 -3.58
CA SER A 138 11.04 15.01 -2.16
C SER A 138 11.98 13.82 -1.95
N ASP A 139 11.65 12.66 -2.52
CA ASP A 139 12.50 11.46 -2.41
C ASP A 139 13.87 11.65 -3.08
N PHE A 140 13.95 12.33 -4.23
CA PHE A 140 15.24 12.66 -4.86
C PHE A 140 16.11 13.61 -4.03
N ILE A 141 15.50 14.59 -3.35
CA ILE A 141 16.24 15.48 -2.45
C ILE A 141 16.84 14.66 -1.29
N VAL A 142 16.03 13.80 -0.65
CA VAL A 142 16.49 12.94 0.46
C VAL A 142 17.59 11.98 0.00
N ILE A 143 17.47 11.37 -1.19
CA ILE A 143 18.53 10.52 -1.75
C ILE A 143 19.83 11.31 -1.92
N ARG A 144 19.76 12.53 -2.47
CA ARG A 144 20.93 13.38 -2.69
C ARG A 144 21.60 13.78 -1.37
N GLU A 145 20.81 14.11 -0.35
CA GLU A 145 21.30 14.41 0.99
C GLU A 145 21.97 13.18 1.62
N GLY A 146 21.33 12.02 1.56
CA GLY A 146 21.89 10.76 2.05
C GLY A 146 23.23 10.38 1.39
N ILE A 147 23.41 10.65 0.09
CA ILE A 147 24.70 10.43 -0.60
C ILE A 147 25.77 11.40 -0.08
N LYS A 148 25.43 12.67 0.16
CA LYS A 148 26.38 13.65 0.72
C LYS A 148 26.80 13.27 2.14
N GLU A 149 25.87 12.80 2.97
CA GLU A 149 26.19 12.35 4.32
C GLU A 149 27.05 11.08 4.32
N GLU A 150 26.77 10.10 3.43
CA GLU A 150 27.67 8.93 3.28
C GLU A 150 29.09 9.35 2.92
N HIS A 151 29.26 10.33 2.01
CA HIS A 151 30.59 10.82 1.65
C HIS A 151 31.32 11.52 2.80
N LYS A 152 30.62 12.24 3.68
CA LYS A 152 31.24 12.88 4.85
C LYS A 152 31.73 11.84 5.86
N LEU A 153 30.96 10.77 6.08
CA LEU A 153 31.30 9.69 7.00
C LEU A 153 32.49 8.84 6.54
N LEU A 154 32.86 8.90 5.27
CA LEU A 154 34.08 8.27 4.74
C LEU A 154 35.37 9.02 5.12
N HIS A 155 35.28 10.24 5.67
CA HIS A 155 36.43 10.94 6.22
C HIS A 155 36.63 10.60 7.72
N PRO A 156 37.80 10.07 8.13
CA PRO A 156 37.96 9.33 9.37
C PRO A 156 38.18 10.27 10.56
N THR A 157 37.13 10.55 11.31
CA THR A 157 37.24 11.15 12.66
C THR A 157 36.42 10.42 13.72
N GLU A 158 35.65 9.40 13.34
CA GLU A 158 34.74 8.67 14.22
C GLU A 158 35.06 7.17 14.32
N ASN A 159 34.50 6.51 15.34
CA ASN A 159 34.71 5.10 15.64
C ASN A 159 34.25 4.20 14.46
N PRO A 160 35.08 3.28 13.93
CA PRO A 160 34.79 2.53 12.70
C PRO A 160 33.47 1.72 12.71
N LYS A 161 33.04 1.26 13.90
CA LYS A 161 31.78 0.52 14.05
C LYS A 161 30.54 1.41 13.85
N ASP A 162 30.55 2.61 14.42
CA ASP A 162 29.43 3.55 14.37
C ASP A 162 29.26 4.12 12.95
N VAL A 163 30.38 4.35 12.26
CA VAL A 163 30.41 4.76 10.85
C VAL A 163 29.77 3.68 9.96
N THR A 164 30.13 2.40 10.17
CA THR A 164 29.60 1.29 9.38
C THR A 164 28.09 1.12 9.58
N GLU A 165 27.60 1.24 10.81
CA GLU A 165 26.16 1.18 11.11
C GLU A 165 25.39 2.34 10.46
N SER A 166 25.94 3.56 10.54
CA SER A 166 25.34 4.77 9.98
C SER A 166 25.25 4.71 8.46
N ILE A 167 26.30 4.25 7.78
CA ILE A 167 26.30 3.99 6.33
C ILE A 167 25.25 2.94 5.97
N GLY A 168 25.13 1.88 6.77
CA GLY A 168 24.09 0.86 6.61
C GLY A 168 22.68 1.45 6.63
N LYS A 169 22.38 2.31 7.60
CA LYS A 169 21.08 3.00 7.70
C LYS A 169 20.80 3.90 6.49
N ILE A 170 21.78 4.68 6.05
CA ILE A 170 21.67 5.54 4.86
C ILE A 170 21.39 4.70 3.61
N ARG A 171 22.07 3.56 3.44
CA ARG A 171 21.84 2.66 2.29
C ARG A 171 20.43 2.09 2.28
N VAL A 172 19.93 1.66 3.43
CA VAL A 172 18.55 1.15 3.56
C VAL A 172 17.54 2.25 3.24
N ASP A 173 17.70 3.46 3.80
CA ASP A 173 16.80 4.57 3.51
C ASP A 173 16.79 4.89 2.00
N ARG A 174 17.95 4.97 1.35
CA ARG A 174 18.02 5.19 -0.11
C ARG A 174 17.30 4.13 -0.93
N VAL A 175 17.43 2.85 -0.56
CA VAL A 175 16.70 1.78 -1.25
C VAL A 175 15.19 1.97 -1.08
N MET A 176 14.74 2.31 0.13
CA MET A 176 13.32 2.60 0.39
C MET A 176 12.84 3.80 -0.45
N ARG A 177 13.64 4.85 -0.60
CA ARG A 177 13.33 6.03 -1.42
C ARG A 177 13.26 5.72 -2.91
N LEU A 178 14.21 4.95 -3.45
CA LEU A 178 14.20 4.54 -4.86
C LEU A 178 12.96 3.69 -5.19
N VAL A 179 12.59 2.83 -4.25
CA VAL A 179 11.39 2.00 -4.36
C VAL A 179 10.12 2.86 -4.29
N ALA A 180 10.08 3.87 -3.42
CA ALA A 180 8.98 4.85 -3.39
C ALA A 180 8.87 5.63 -4.70
N VAL A 181 10.00 6.07 -5.28
CA VAL A 181 10.04 6.72 -6.60
C VAL A 181 9.49 5.79 -7.68
N ALA A 182 9.90 4.52 -7.72
CA ALA A 182 9.38 3.54 -8.67
C ALA A 182 7.85 3.35 -8.53
N ALA A 183 7.34 3.31 -7.30
CA ALA A 183 5.91 3.22 -7.02
C ALA A 183 5.16 4.46 -7.55
N ASN A 184 5.65 5.66 -7.21
CA ASN A 184 5.04 6.92 -7.59
C ASN A 184 5.09 7.16 -9.11
N VAL A 185 6.17 6.76 -9.79
CA VAL A 185 6.26 6.83 -11.26
C VAL A 185 5.25 5.88 -11.89
N ALA A 186 5.13 4.66 -11.37
CA ALA A 186 4.17 3.69 -11.88
C ALA A 186 2.72 4.15 -11.68
N ASP A 187 2.39 4.70 -10.51
CA ASP A 187 1.07 5.27 -10.28
C ASP A 187 0.82 6.55 -11.09
N LEU A 188 1.85 7.37 -11.34
CA LEU A 188 1.75 8.52 -12.24
C LEU A 188 1.40 8.09 -13.67
N ILE A 189 1.97 7.00 -14.19
CA ILE A 189 1.59 6.44 -15.50
C ILE A 189 0.09 6.07 -15.53
N ILE A 190 -0.43 5.49 -14.45
CA ILE A 190 -1.85 5.15 -14.31
C ILE A 190 -2.70 6.44 -14.28
N GLY A 191 -2.30 7.44 -13.50
CA GLY A 191 -3.00 8.73 -13.42
C GLY A 191 -3.03 9.45 -14.77
N VAL A 192 -1.91 9.48 -15.50
CA VAL A 192 -1.83 10.06 -16.85
C VAL A 192 -2.74 9.34 -17.83
N ALA A 193 -2.89 8.01 -17.73
CA ALA A 193 -3.82 7.24 -18.58
C ALA A 193 -5.29 7.68 -18.45
N ASP A 194 -5.66 8.24 -17.29
CA ASP A 194 -7.00 8.77 -17.01
C ASP A 194 -7.14 10.27 -17.35
N ILE A 195 -6.05 11.04 -17.30
CA ILE A 195 -6.03 12.48 -17.63
C ILE A 195 -5.96 12.69 -19.14
N GLU A 196 -5.00 12.05 -19.79
CA GLU A 196 -4.71 12.16 -21.22
C GLU A 196 -4.52 10.77 -21.81
N PRO A 197 -5.64 10.11 -22.21
CA PRO A 197 -5.60 8.77 -22.74
C PRO A 197 -4.72 8.69 -23.98
N ASN A 198 -3.72 7.81 -23.96
CA ASN A 198 -2.77 7.64 -25.05
C ASN A 198 -2.40 6.16 -25.25
N PRO A 199 -1.93 5.75 -26.45
CA PRO A 199 -1.68 4.35 -26.75
C PRO A 199 -0.67 3.67 -25.83
N PHE A 200 0.26 4.43 -25.25
CA PHE A 200 1.29 3.90 -24.36
C PHE A 200 0.76 3.68 -22.94
N CYS A 201 0.23 4.73 -22.31
CA CYS A 201 -0.31 4.69 -20.95
C CYS A 201 -1.57 3.83 -20.86
N ASN A 202 -2.39 3.74 -21.90
CA ASN A 202 -3.60 2.91 -21.89
C ASN A 202 -3.36 1.46 -22.36
N HIS A 203 -2.15 1.13 -22.80
CA HIS A 203 -1.81 -0.24 -23.16
C HIS A 203 -1.96 -1.16 -21.94
N ALA A 204 -2.59 -2.32 -22.13
CA ALA A 204 -2.92 -3.25 -21.05
C ALA A 204 -1.67 -3.71 -20.27
N VAL A 205 -0.56 -3.95 -20.97
CA VAL A 205 0.72 -4.33 -20.35
C VAL A 205 1.31 -3.18 -19.55
N THR A 206 1.29 -1.95 -20.06
CA THR A 206 1.81 -0.78 -19.35
C THR A 206 1.05 -0.56 -18.05
N LEU A 207 -0.29 -0.59 -18.09
CA LEU A 207 -1.13 -0.45 -16.89
C LEU A 207 -0.98 -1.64 -15.94
N GLY A 208 -0.91 -2.86 -16.47
CA GLY A 208 -0.70 -4.08 -15.69
C GLY A 208 0.60 -4.02 -14.90
N ILE A 209 1.73 -3.79 -15.59
CA ILE A 209 3.05 -3.69 -14.95
C ILE A 209 3.10 -2.52 -13.98
N SER A 210 2.61 -1.33 -14.36
CA SER A 210 2.63 -0.16 -13.48
C SER A 210 1.80 -0.40 -12.20
N GLY A 211 0.64 -1.05 -12.34
CA GLY A 211 -0.19 -1.42 -11.22
C GLY A 211 0.44 -2.43 -10.27
N LEU A 212 1.22 -3.37 -10.80
CA LEU A 212 1.97 -4.35 -10.01
C LEU A 212 3.19 -3.70 -9.35
N VAL A 213 3.98 -2.90 -10.07
CA VAL A 213 5.13 -2.19 -9.51
C VAL A 213 4.70 -1.34 -8.33
N SER A 214 3.64 -0.55 -8.46
CA SER A 214 3.13 0.28 -7.36
C SER A 214 2.54 -0.52 -6.20
N ALA A 215 1.87 -1.66 -6.45
CA ALA A 215 1.37 -2.54 -5.38
C ALA A 215 2.52 -3.13 -4.55
N TRP A 216 3.59 -3.56 -5.23
CA TRP A 216 4.66 -4.35 -4.63
C TRP A 216 5.90 -3.55 -4.25
N ALA A 217 6.15 -2.38 -4.82
CA ALA A 217 7.31 -1.56 -4.47
C ALA A 217 7.41 -1.37 -2.95
N VAL A 218 6.36 -0.85 -2.31
CA VAL A 218 6.38 -0.61 -0.86
C VAL A 218 6.19 -1.90 -0.04
N GLY A 219 5.49 -2.90 -0.58
CA GLY A 219 5.21 -4.16 0.12
C GLY A 219 6.36 -5.17 0.15
N SER A 220 7.20 -5.19 -0.89
CA SER A 220 8.23 -6.24 -1.08
C SER A 220 9.35 -6.16 -0.05
N LEU A 221 9.79 -4.96 0.34
CA LEU A 221 10.83 -4.80 1.38
C LEU A 221 10.30 -5.21 2.76
N PHE A 222 9.04 -4.95 3.05
CA PHE A 222 8.40 -5.40 4.28
C PHE A 222 8.23 -6.92 4.29
N LEU A 223 7.81 -7.51 3.15
CA LEU A 223 7.70 -8.96 2.98
C LEU A 223 9.07 -9.64 3.08
N LEU A 224 10.12 -9.10 2.44
CA LEU A 224 11.49 -9.63 2.52
C LEU A 224 12.07 -9.51 3.93
N SER A 225 11.80 -8.42 4.64
CA SER A 225 12.22 -8.23 6.04
C SER A 225 11.44 -9.14 6.99
N CYS A 226 10.13 -9.34 6.76
CA CYS A 226 9.31 -10.32 7.46
C CYS A 226 9.77 -11.76 7.16
N ILE A 227 10.04 -12.11 5.90
CA ILE A 227 10.55 -13.42 5.48
C ILE A 227 11.92 -13.67 6.14
N LYS A 228 12.83 -12.69 6.16
CA LYS A 228 14.11 -12.80 6.88
C LYS A 228 13.91 -12.98 8.39
N SER A 229 12.99 -12.23 8.99
CA SER A 229 12.70 -12.33 10.44
C SER A 229 12.01 -13.65 10.81
N CYS A 230 11.13 -14.17 9.96
CA CYS A 230 10.49 -15.48 10.12
C CYS A 230 11.48 -16.64 9.93
N ILE A 231 12.37 -16.56 8.92
CA ILE A 231 13.45 -17.54 8.73
C ILE A 231 14.38 -17.55 9.95
N HIS A 232 14.63 -16.39 10.58
CA HIS A 232 15.49 -16.31 11.76
C HIS A 232 14.78 -16.76 13.07
N ARG A 233 13.46 -16.55 13.19
CA ARG A 233 12.66 -16.97 14.36
C ARG A 233 12.19 -18.42 14.33
N GLY A 234 12.28 -19.11 13.19
CA GLY A 234 11.98 -20.54 13.08
C GLY A 234 12.90 -21.48 13.89
N ALA A 235 13.88 -20.95 14.65
CA ALA A 235 14.83 -21.73 15.43
C ALA A 235 14.59 -21.72 16.96
N HIS A 236 13.57 -21.02 17.48
CA HIS A 236 13.24 -21.06 18.91
C HIS A 236 11.74 -21.10 19.13
N ASN A 237 11.25 -22.23 19.66
CA ASN A 237 9.88 -22.42 20.11
C ASN A 237 9.84 -22.25 21.65
N PRO A 238 9.20 -21.20 22.20
CA PRO A 238 8.92 -21.15 23.64
C PRO A 238 7.45 -21.53 23.88
N HIS A 239 7.25 -22.65 24.58
CA HIS A 239 5.99 -22.95 25.27
C HIS A 239 5.71 -21.89 26.34
N ILE A 240 4.49 -21.37 26.42
CA ILE A 240 4.03 -20.46 27.47
C ILE A 240 2.76 -21.04 28.09
N ASP A 241 2.85 -21.46 29.34
CA ASP A 241 1.74 -21.74 30.25
C ASP A 241 1.15 -20.43 30.79
N ILE A 242 -0.17 -20.28 30.84
CA ILE A 242 -0.85 -19.17 31.52
C ILE A 242 -2.03 -19.71 32.34
N ASP A 243 -1.86 -19.72 33.65
CA ASP A 243 -2.91 -19.90 34.63
C ASP A 243 -3.24 -18.53 35.25
N TYR A 244 -4.41 -17.95 34.93
CA TYR A 244 -4.99 -16.84 35.70
C TYR A 244 -6.50 -16.69 35.44
N VAL A 245 -7.23 -16.55 36.54
CA VAL A 245 -8.70 -16.43 36.67
C VAL A 245 -9.32 -15.40 35.71
N ARG A 246 -10.27 -15.83 34.87
CA ARG A 246 -10.89 -15.04 33.78
C ARG A 246 -11.90 -13.99 34.27
N LYS A 247 -11.57 -12.70 34.14
CA LYS A 247 -12.50 -11.56 34.36
C LYS A 247 -12.53 -10.64 33.13
N CYS A 248 -13.66 -10.00 32.88
CA CYS A 248 -13.80 -9.00 31.81
C CYS A 248 -12.96 -7.73 32.10
N HIS A 249 -12.19 -7.25 31.12
CA HIS A 249 -11.32 -6.06 31.27
C HIS A 249 -12.09 -4.74 31.41
N GLU A 250 -13.29 -4.66 30.84
CA GLU A 250 -14.10 -3.42 30.82
C GLU A 250 -14.98 -3.27 32.08
N CYS A 251 -15.47 -4.38 32.64
CA CYS A 251 -16.44 -4.35 33.74
C CYS A 251 -16.10 -5.22 34.96
N GLY A 252 -15.01 -6.00 34.91
CA GLY A 252 -14.52 -6.80 36.05
C GLY A 252 -15.36 -8.02 36.43
N GLN A 253 -16.44 -8.32 35.70
CA GLN A 253 -17.28 -9.49 36.00
C GLN A 253 -16.60 -10.82 35.65
N PRO A 254 -16.82 -11.90 36.43
CA PRO A 254 -16.32 -13.24 36.14
C PRO A 254 -16.99 -13.80 34.88
N LEU A 255 -16.19 -14.35 33.97
CA LEU A 255 -16.68 -14.89 32.70
C LEU A 255 -17.10 -16.37 32.86
N PRO A 256 -18.14 -16.85 32.15
CA PRO A 256 -18.54 -18.26 32.16
C PRO A 256 -17.40 -19.17 31.67
N GLU A 257 -17.34 -20.42 32.13
CA GLU A 257 -16.32 -21.39 31.69
C GLU A 257 -16.34 -21.66 30.17
N SER A 258 -17.51 -21.53 29.54
CA SER A 258 -17.70 -21.65 28.09
C SER A 258 -17.28 -20.42 27.28
N PHE A 259 -16.79 -19.36 27.93
CA PHE A 259 -16.26 -18.20 27.23
C PHE A 259 -14.83 -18.49 26.76
N GLU A 260 -14.70 -18.83 25.47
CA GLU A 260 -13.45 -18.75 24.75
C GLU A 260 -13.29 -17.32 24.22
N PRO A 261 -12.26 -16.57 24.64
CA PRO A 261 -11.92 -15.36 23.91
C PRO A 261 -11.60 -15.78 22.47
N LEU A 262 -12.28 -15.18 21.48
CA LEU A 262 -11.84 -15.23 20.09
C LEU A 262 -10.35 -14.96 20.11
N ALA A 263 -9.55 -15.93 19.62
CA ALA A 263 -8.11 -15.96 19.77
C ALA A 263 -7.54 -14.53 19.71
N ASN A 264 -6.80 -14.13 20.75
CA ASN A 264 -6.09 -12.87 20.79
C ASN A 264 -4.96 -12.90 19.74
N GLU A 265 -5.33 -12.90 18.47
CA GLU A 265 -4.54 -12.38 17.38
C GLU A 265 -4.13 -10.96 17.82
N PRO A 266 -2.83 -10.67 17.95
CA PRO A 266 -2.38 -9.31 18.18
C PRO A 266 -2.86 -8.50 16.98
N TRP A 267 -3.93 -7.71 17.14
CA TRP A 267 -4.55 -6.87 16.08
C TRP A 267 -3.60 -5.88 15.38
N THR A 268 -2.31 -5.90 15.72
CA THR A 268 -1.16 -5.38 14.97
C THR A 268 -0.84 -6.15 13.69
N THR A 269 -1.42 -7.33 13.48
CA THR A 269 -1.21 -8.19 12.32
C THR A 269 -2.30 -7.97 11.27
N GLY A 270 -2.26 -6.83 10.56
CA GLY A 270 -3.17 -6.63 9.44
C GLY A 270 -2.94 -7.70 8.36
N ILE A 271 -3.85 -8.68 8.22
CA ILE A 271 -3.94 -9.76 7.20
C ILE A 271 -2.66 -10.60 6.91
N LEU A 272 -1.51 -10.24 7.47
CA LEU A 272 -0.19 -10.80 7.16
C LEU A 272 0.75 -10.85 8.37
N GLY A 273 0.26 -10.66 9.59
CA GLY A 273 1.16 -10.77 10.72
C GLY A 273 1.28 -12.20 11.19
N CYS A 274 2.37 -12.81 10.72
CA CYS A 274 3.01 -14.04 11.19
C CYS A 274 2.13 -15.31 11.23
N ALA A 275 2.41 -16.17 10.24
CA ALA A 275 2.09 -17.60 10.17
C ALA A 275 0.69 -17.98 9.64
N GLU A 276 0.59 -18.02 8.30
CA GLU A 276 0.02 -19.17 7.55
C GLU A 276 0.07 -19.01 6.00
N ILE A 277 0.60 -17.90 5.45
CA ILE A 277 0.46 -17.62 4.00
C ILE A 277 1.74 -17.84 3.18
N THR A 278 2.56 -18.85 3.49
CA THR A 278 3.51 -19.37 2.49
C THR A 278 2.82 -20.39 1.59
N GLU A 279 2.01 -21.26 2.21
CA GLU A 279 1.15 -22.20 1.50
C GLU A 279 -0.07 -21.49 0.93
N SER A 280 -0.70 -20.52 1.59
CA SER A 280 -1.85 -19.83 0.98
C SER A 280 -1.46 -18.97 -0.23
N CYS A 281 -0.26 -18.38 -0.32
CA CYS A 281 0.09 -17.58 -1.50
C CYS A 281 0.42 -18.47 -2.72
N LYS A 282 1.07 -19.62 -2.49
CA LYS A 282 1.28 -20.67 -3.50
C LYS A 282 -0.02 -21.36 -3.87
N PHE A 283 -0.83 -21.74 -2.89
CA PHE A 283 -2.15 -22.35 -3.05
C PHE A 283 -3.09 -21.38 -3.77
N TYR A 284 -3.14 -20.08 -3.46
CA TYR A 284 -4.02 -19.13 -4.16
C TYR A 284 -3.54 -18.83 -5.58
N MET A 285 -2.24 -18.66 -5.82
CA MET A 285 -1.73 -18.48 -7.19
C MET A 285 -1.95 -19.75 -8.03
N TRP A 286 -1.83 -20.93 -7.41
CA TRP A 286 -2.11 -22.23 -8.02
C TRP A 286 -3.62 -22.54 -8.17
N SER A 287 -4.47 -22.09 -7.25
CA SER A 287 -5.93 -22.17 -7.31
C SER A 287 -6.49 -21.21 -8.34
N VAL A 288 -5.90 -20.03 -8.51
CA VAL A 288 -6.23 -19.08 -9.58
C VAL A 288 -5.84 -19.65 -10.94
N LEU A 289 -4.66 -20.27 -11.07
CA LEU A 289 -4.27 -21.00 -12.28
C LEU A 289 -5.21 -22.19 -12.57
N ARG A 290 -5.57 -23.00 -11.57
CA ARG A 290 -6.54 -24.10 -11.74
C ARG A 290 -7.97 -23.64 -12.03
N PHE A 291 -8.41 -22.50 -11.50
CA PHE A 291 -9.75 -21.95 -11.79
C PHE A 291 -9.83 -21.33 -13.20
N LEU A 292 -8.68 -20.98 -13.79
CA LEU A 292 -8.57 -20.51 -15.18
C LEU A 292 -8.40 -21.68 -16.17
N GLU A 293 -7.93 -22.85 -15.72
CA GLU A 293 -7.87 -24.10 -16.48
C GLU A 293 -9.20 -24.89 -16.51
N ALA A 294 -10.19 -24.53 -15.67
CA ALA A 294 -11.53 -25.12 -15.60
C ALA A 294 -12.61 -24.19 -16.14
#